data_AF-A0A6B9VXE9-F1
#
_entry.id   AF-A0A6B9VXE9-F1
#
_cell.length_a   1.000
_cell.length_b   1.000
_cell.length_c   1.000
_cell.angle_alpha   90.00
_cell.angle_beta   90.00
_cell.angle_gamma   90.00
#
_symmetry.space_group_name_H-M   'P 1'
#
loop_
_entity.id
_entity.type
_entity.pdbx_description
1 polymer ?
#
loop_
_entity_poly.entity_id
_entity_poly.type
_entity_poly.pdbx_seq_one_letter_code
_entity_poly.pdbx_strand_id
1 'polypeptide(L)'
;MEISNNFIKHILKEKGKINLPRTQNLSPEKGEQILEEIAKKFELTEHPKLSALTILAVLFQQGATARSCNGNMNITIFGKDIKLAEIRKIFREHNASRGERKFARTYADQIYTIALELEIKGNLANKIMKINPTLNLELAEQVWLSDFQVSNPNAPKNLRELILSTFEKKKKEKEKYW
;
A
#
# COMPACT_ATOMS: atom_id res chain seq x y z
N MET A 1 21.34 -36.34 -13.97
CA MET A 1 20.44 -36.83 -12.89
C MET A 1 19.02 -36.62 -13.36
N GLU A 2 18.31 -37.71 -13.69
CA GLU A 2 16.89 -37.62 -14.03
C GLU A 2 16.04 -37.68 -12.77
N ILE A 3 15.09 -36.76 -12.65
CA ILE A 3 14.15 -36.73 -11.53
C ILE A 3 13.04 -37.74 -11.81
N SER A 4 12.85 -38.71 -10.91
CA SER A 4 11.84 -39.76 -11.12
C SER A 4 10.41 -39.21 -11.03
N ASN A 5 9.51 -39.79 -11.83
CA ASN A 5 8.07 -39.46 -11.81
C ASN A 5 7.42 -39.68 -10.43
N ASN A 6 7.93 -40.63 -9.64
CA ASN A 6 7.45 -40.88 -8.29
C ASN A 6 7.80 -39.72 -7.35
N PHE A 7 8.99 -39.15 -7.49
CA PHE A 7 9.40 -37.97 -6.72
C PHE A 7 8.56 -36.74 -7.08
N ILE A 8 8.27 -36.53 -8.37
CA ILE A 8 7.37 -35.43 -8.81
C ILE A 8 5.97 -35.58 -8.20
N LYS A 9 5.38 -36.78 -8.22
CA LYS A 9 4.08 -37.05 -7.57
C LYS A 9 4.10 -36.79 -6.07
N HIS A 10 5.20 -37.11 -5.40
CA HIS A 10 5.38 -36.84 -3.98
C HIS A 10 5.45 -35.32 -3.69
N ILE A 11 6.25 -34.57 -4.45
CA ILE A 11 6.31 -33.09 -4.33
C ILE A 11 4.94 -32.45 -4.55
N LEU A 12 4.18 -32.90 -5.55
CA LEU A 12 2.86 -32.33 -5.85
C LEU A 12 1.85 -32.54 -4.69
N LYS A 13 1.94 -33.65 -3.95
CA LYS A 13 1.15 -33.88 -2.73
C LYS A 13 1.55 -32.93 -1.60
N GLU A 14 2.83 -32.59 -1.52
CA GLU A 14 3.35 -31.67 -0.50
C GLU A 14 3.12 -30.20 -0.86
N LYS A 15 2.92 -29.84 -2.14
CA LYS A 15 2.70 -28.45 -2.61
C LYS A 15 1.62 -27.69 -1.83
N GLY A 16 0.53 -28.36 -1.42
CA GLY A 16 -0.54 -27.77 -0.62
C GLY A 16 -0.18 -27.54 0.86
N LYS A 17 0.91 -28.16 1.34
CA LYS A 17 1.42 -28.08 2.71
C LYS A 17 2.63 -27.16 2.84
N ILE A 18 3.25 -26.76 1.72
CA ILE A 18 4.38 -25.83 1.72
C ILE A 18 3.89 -24.45 2.18
N ASN A 19 4.30 -24.05 3.37
CA ASN A 19 4.08 -22.70 3.88
C ASN A 19 5.16 -21.77 3.32
N LEU A 20 4.91 -21.18 2.15
CA LEU A 20 5.81 -20.19 1.58
C LEU A 20 5.69 -18.87 2.34
N PRO A 21 6.81 -18.19 2.64
CA PRO A 21 6.78 -16.88 3.26
C PRO A 21 5.99 -15.91 2.37
N ARG A 22 5.00 -15.24 2.96
CA ARG A 22 4.21 -14.23 2.24
C ARG A 22 5.11 -13.05 1.90
N THR A 23 5.22 -12.74 0.62
CA THR A 23 5.93 -11.54 0.17
C THR A 23 5.31 -10.28 0.76
N GLN A 24 6.15 -9.33 1.15
CA GLN A 24 5.70 -8.03 1.65
C GLN A 24 5.33 -7.05 0.53
N ASN A 25 5.86 -7.28 -0.68
CA ASN A 25 5.67 -6.47 -1.88
C ASN A 25 4.85 -7.23 -2.93
N LEU A 26 4.21 -6.47 -3.81
CA LEU A 26 3.63 -6.99 -5.05
C LEU A 26 4.75 -7.07 -6.11
N SER A 27 4.68 -8.01 -7.05
CA SER A 27 5.67 -8.03 -8.14
C SER A 27 5.50 -6.77 -9.01
N PRO A 28 6.59 -6.17 -9.53
CA PRO A 28 6.51 -5.00 -10.39
C PRO A 28 5.61 -5.23 -11.61
N GLU A 29 5.70 -6.38 -12.26
CA GLU A 29 4.91 -6.71 -13.46
C GLU A 29 3.42 -6.72 -13.16
N LYS A 30 3.03 -7.25 -11.99
CA LYS A 30 1.65 -7.23 -11.54
C LYS A 30 1.20 -5.82 -11.17
N GLY A 31 2.09 -5.00 -10.62
CA GLY A 31 1.86 -3.58 -10.38
C GLY A 31 1.56 -2.81 -11.68
N GLU A 32 2.38 -3.03 -12.70
CA GLU A 32 2.23 -2.42 -14.03
C GLU A 32 0.87 -2.78 -14.66
N GLN A 33 0.49 -4.05 -14.61
CA GLN A 33 -0.83 -4.51 -15.10
C GLN A 33 -2.00 -3.79 -14.41
N ILE A 34 -1.89 -3.58 -13.09
CA ILE A 34 -2.93 -2.87 -12.33
C ILE A 34 -2.98 -1.39 -12.73
N LEU A 35 -1.81 -0.74 -12.91
CA LEU A 35 -1.75 0.66 -13.36
C LEU A 35 -2.36 0.83 -14.75
N GLU A 36 -2.10 -0.10 -15.67
CA GLU A 36 -2.67 -0.10 -17.02
C GLU A 36 -4.21 -0.22 -16.99
N GLU A 37 -4.75 -1.14 -16.18
CA GLU A 37 -6.20 -1.32 -16.09
C GLU A 37 -6.90 -0.14 -15.41
N ILE A 38 -6.26 0.49 -14.40
CA ILE A 38 -6.76 1.74 -13.82
C ILE A 38 -6.78 2.85 -14.87
N ALA A 39 -5.68 3.02 -15.60
CA ALA A 39 -5.58 4.04 -16.63
C ALA A 39 -6.65 3.87 -17.71
N LYS A 40 -6.87 2.62 -18.15
CA LYS A 40 -7.92 2.28 -19.12
C LYS A 40 -9.31 2.56 -18.57
N LYS A 41 -9.62 2.13 -17.34
CA LYS A 41 -10.95 2.30 -16.73
C LYS A 41 -11.34 3.78 -16.57
N PHE A 42 -10.38 4.64 -16.27
CA PHE A 42 -10.62 6.07 -16.06
C PHE A 42 -10.23 6.93 -17.26
N GLU A 43 -9.91 6.31 -18.41
CA GLU A 43 -9.58 6.99 -19.67
C GLU A 43 -8.44 8.02 -19.51
N LEU A 44 -7.39 7.65 -18.77
CA LEU A 44 -6.24 8.52 -18.53
C LEU A 44 -5.34 8.50 -19.77
N THR A 45 -5.30 9.60 -20.49
CA THR A 45 -4.59 9.72 -21.78
C THR A 45 -3.18 10.30 -21.61
N GLU A 46 -3.04 11.33 -20.79
CA GLU A 46 -1.74 11.95 -20.50
C GLU A 46 -1.01 11.15 -19.43
N HIS A 47 0.18 10.64 -19.79
CA HIS A 47 1.00 9.78 -18.95
C HIS A 47 0.20 8.70 -18.19
N PRO A 48 -0.48 7.76 -18.90
CA PRO A 48 -1.55 6.94 -18.36
C PRO A 48 -1.20 6.25 -17.03
N LYS A 49 -0.02 5.62 -16.97
CA LYS A 49 0.46 4.90 -15.79
C LYS A 49 0.80 5.82 -14.62
N LEU A 50 1.40 6.97 -14.89
CA LEU A 50 1.74 7.95 -13.85
C LEU A 50 0.47 8.58 -13.26
N SER A 51 -0.50 8.87 -14.11
CA SER A 51 -1.83 9.34 -13.69
C SER A 51 -2.56 8.29 -12.84
N ALA A 52 -2.49 7.01 -13.24
CA ALA A 52 -3.01 5.90 -12.43
C ALA A 52 -2.30 5.76 -11.08
N LEU A 53 -0.96 5.89 -11.06
CA LEU A 53 -0.19 5.84 -9.82
C LEU A 53 -0.52 7.04 -8.91
N THR A 54 -0.79 8.21 -9.49
CA THR A 54 -1.19 9.41 -8.75
C THR A 54 -2.52 9.19 -8.03
N ILE A 55 -3.52 8.62 -8.71
CA ILE A 55 -4.79 8.22 -8.09
C ILE A 55 -4.56 7.32 -6.87
N LEU A 56 -3.69 6.32 -7.02
CA LEU A 56 -3.36 5.40 -5.93
C LEU A 56 -2.60 6.09 -4.80
N ALA A 57 -1.66 6.99 -5.11
CA ALA A 57 -0.90 7.75 -4.13
C ALA A 57 -1.84 8.56 -3.23
N VAL A 58 -2.80 9.30 -3.82
CA VAL A 58 -3.79 10.08 -3.05
C VAL A 58 -4.61 9.17 -2.14
N LEU A 59 -5.19 8.09 -2.68
CA LEU A 59 -6.00 7.15 -1.89
C LEU A 59 -5.20 6.50 -0.76
N PHE A 60 -3.96 6.06 -1.05
CA PHE A 60 -3.13 5.35 -0.08
C PHE A 60 -2.63 6.28 1.03
N GLN A 61 -2.27 7.53 0.71
CA GLN A 61 -1.95 8.55 1.70
C GLN A 61 -3.16 8.92 2.57
N GLN A 62 -4.39 8.73 2.09
CA GLN A 62 -5.62 8.87 2.88
C GLN A 62 -6.00 7.59 3.67
N GLY A 63 -5.22 6.52 3.56
CA GLY A 63 -5.38 5.30 4.36
C GLY A 63 -6.14 4.16 3.67
N ALA A 64 -6.35 4.21 2.36
CA ALA A 64 -7.01 3.14 1.59
C ALA A 64 -6.30 1.77 1.66
N THR A 65 -5.02 1.73 2.05
CA THR A 65 -4.24 0.50 2.30
C THR A 65 -4.70 -0.25 3.56
N ALA A 66 -5.46 0.41 4.45
CA ALA A 66 -6.00 -0.21 5.65
C ALA A 66 -7.18 -1.13 5.32
N ARG A 67 -7.15 -2.37 5.85
CA ARG A 67 -8.25 -3.33 5.66
C ARG A 67 -9.59 -2.86 6.23
N SER A 68 -9.55 -2.02 7.25
CA SER A 68 -10.74 -1.42 7.87
C SER A 68 -11.28 -0.21 7.10
N CYS A 69 -10.57 0.27 6.07
CA CYS A 69 -11.03 1.41 5.29
C CYS A 69 -12.31 1.04 4.52
N ASN A 70 -13.37 1.81 4.74
CA ASN A 70 -14.64 1.68 4.05
C ASN A 70 -14.43 1.83 2.54
N GLY A 71 -15.11 0.99 1.73
CA GLY A 71 -15.08 1.09 0.27
C GLY A 71 -15.71 2.36 -0.29
N ASN A 72 -16.42 3.14 0.54
CA ASN A 72 -17.04 4.42 0.18
C ASN A 72 -16.05 5.59 0.08
N MET A 73 -14.77 5.40 0.41
CA MET A 73 -13.75 6.42 0.16
C MET A 73 -13.73 6.80 -1.32
N ASN A 74 -13.80 8.09 -1.61
CA ASN A 74 -13.77 8.65 -2.95
C ASN A 74 -12.77 9.81 -3.01
N ILE A 75 -12.22 10.03 -4.20
CA ILE A 75 -11.43 11.20 -4.53
C ILE A 75 -11.85 11.73 -5.90
N THR A 76 -11.61 13.00 -6.15
CA THR A 76 -11.78 13.62 -7.46
C THR A 76 -10.42 14.11 -7.94
N ILE A 77 -9.94 13.56 -9.05
CA ILE A 77 -8.64 13.92 -9.65
C ILE A 77 -8.70 13.69 -11.17
N PHE A 78 -8.00 14.51 -11.95
CA PHE A 78 -8.06 14.50 -13.42
C PHE A 78 -9.48 14.63 -13.97
N GLY A 79 -10.36 15.34 -13.26
CA GLY A 79 -11.78 15.48 -13.62
C GLY A 79 -12.60 14.19 -13.50
N LYS A 80 -12.09 13.16 -12.82
CA LYS A 80 -12.76 11.87 -12.62
C LYS A 80 -13.06 11.68 -11.14
N ASP A 81 -14.27 11.20 -10.84
CA ASP A 81 -14.64 10.73 -9.51
C ASP A 81 -14.30 9.24 -9.36
N ILE A 82 -13.45 8.93 -8.39
CA ILE A 82 -12.84 7.61 -8.26
C ILE A 82 -13.17 7.03 -6.89
N LYS A 83 -13.87 5.89 -6.88
CA LYS A 83 -14.19 5.17 -5.64
C LYS A 83 -13.17 4.09 -5.34
N LEU A 84 -12.77 3.96 -4.08
CA LEU A 84 -11.88 2.89 -3.64
C LEU A 84 -12.44 1.49 -3.96
N ALA A 85 -13.77 1.31 -3.92
CA ALA A 85 -14.41 0.06 -4.30
C ALA A 85 -14.09 -0.38 -5.74
N GLU A 86 -13.93 0.57 -6.66
CA GLU A 86 -13.59 0.30 -8.07
C GLU A 86 -12.13 -0.11 -8.22
N ILE A 87 -11.22 0.57 -7.53
CA ILE A 87 -9.80 0.17 -7.46
C ILE A 87 -9.68 -1.24 -6.88
N ARG A 88 -10.39 -1.53 -5.79
CA ARG A 88 -10.40 -2.87 -5.17
C ARG A 88 -10.92 -3.95 -6.10
N LYS A 89 -11.86 -3.62 -7.00
CA LYS A 89 -12.35 -4.54 -8.02
C LYS A 89 -11.23 -4.92 -8.99
N ILE A 90 -10.47 -3.95 -9.50
CA ILE A 90 -9.30 -4.19 -10.37
C ILE A 90 -8.27 -5.07 -9.66
N PHE A 91 -7.91 -4.76 -8.41
CA PHE A 91 -6.98 -5.58 -7.64
C PHE A 91 -7.45 -7.05 -7.55
N ARG A 92 -8.75 -7.30 -7.37
CA ARG A 92 -9.30 -8.66 -7.36
C ARG A 92 -9.20 -9.34 -8.72
N GLU A 93 -9.55 -8.65 -9.80
CA GLU A 93 -9.50 -9.16 -11.17
C GLU A 93 -8.08 -9.56 -11.59
N HIS A 94 -7.07 -8.86 -11.07
CA HIS A 94 -5.66 -9.19 -11.29
C HIS A 94 -5.08 -10.21 -10.29
N ASN A 95 -5.91 -10.93 -9.52
CA ASN A 95 -5.47 -11.88 -8.48
C ASN A 95 -4.60 -11.25 -7.37
N ALA A 96 -4.78 -9.96 -7.12
CA ALA A 96 -4.10 -9.18 -6.09
C ALA A 96 -5.08 -8.72 -4.98
N SER A 97 -6.07 -9.55 -4.65
CA SER A 97 -7.03 -9.25 -3.57
C SER A 97 -6.32 -8.92 -2.26
N ARG A 98 -6.72 -7.80 -1.63
CA ARG A 98 -6.08 -7.26 -0.40
C ARG A 98 -4.59 -6.90 -0.60
N GLY A 99 -4.20 -6.61 -1.84
CA GLY A 99 -2.84 -6.30 -2.27
C GLY A 99 -2.47 -4.82 -2.19
N GLU A 100 -3.37 -3.92 -1.77
CA GLU A 100 -3.17 -2.47 -1.80
C GLU A 100 -1.91 -2.06 -1.04
N ARG A 101 -1.71 -2.57 0.19
CA ARG A 101 -0.49 -2.27 0.96
C ARG A 101 0.77 -2.87 0.33
N LYS A 102 0.66 -4.04 -0.31
CA LYS A 102 1.79 -4.65 -1.00
C LYS A 102 2.20 -3.83 -2.22
N PHE A 103 1.21 -3.35 -2.97
CA PHE A 103 1.40 -2.43 -4.08
C PHE A 103 2.04 -1.13 -3.59
N ALA A 104 1.49 -0.51 -2.54
CA ALA A 104 2.00 0.73 -2.00
C ALA A 104 3.47 0.62 -1.55
N ARG A 105 3.88 -0.55 -1.04
CA ARG A 105 5.30 -0.83 -0.72
C ARG A 105 6.18 -0.99 -1.96
N THR A 106 5.65 -1.59 -3.02
CA THR A 106 6.38 -1.74 -4.30
C THR A 106 6.67 -0.37 -4.94
N TYR A 107 5.76 0.59 -4.83
CA TYR A 107 5.88 1.94 -5.42
C TYR A 107 6.08 3.04 -4.36
N ALA A 108 6.67 2.69 -3.22
CA ALA A 108 6.66 3.54 -2.03
C ALA A 108 7.34 4.90 -2.24
N ASP A 109 8.43 4.93 -3.01
CA ASP A 109 9.19 6.15 -3.29
C ASP A 109 8.46 7.02 -4.32
N GLN A 110 7.90 6.43 -5.37
CA GLN A 110 7.11 7.17 -6.35
C GLN A 110 5.86 7.76 -5.71
N ILE A 111 5.19 7.01 -4.83
CA ILE A 111 4.06 7.52 -4.05
C ILE A 111 4.51 8.68 -3.15
N TYR A 112 5.67 8.58 -2.52
CA TYR A 112 6.23 9.68 -1.73
C TYR A 112 6.45 10.93 -2.59
N THR A 113 7.13 10.82 -3.73
CA THR A 113 7.39 11.96 -4.62
C THR A 113 6.08 12.61 -5.07
N ILE A 114 5.12 11.82 -5.57
CA ILE A 114 3.82 12.33 -5.99
C ILE A 114 3.11 13.02 -4.83
N ALA A 115 3.07 12.40 -3.66
CA ALA A 115 2.38 12.95 -2.50
C ALA A 115 3.06 14.21 -1.96
N LEU A 116 4.38 14.34 -2.07
CA LEU A 116 5.11 15.54 -1.71
C LEU A 116 4.73 16.71 -2.62
N GLU A 117 4.73 16.49 -3.94
CA GLU A 117 4.32 17.50 -4.93
C GLU A 117 2.85 17.93 -4.77
N LEU A 118 1.99 17.02 -4.34
CA LEU A 118 0.58 17.30 -4.06
C LEU A 118 0.31 17.78 -2.62
N GLU A 119 1.36 17.92 -1.81
CA GLU A 119 1.30 18.32 -0.39
C GLU A 119 0.39 17.40 0.49
N ILE A 120 0.31 16.12 0.14
CA ILE A 120 -0.52 15.13 0.82
C ILE A 120 0.28 14.39 1.87
N LYS A 121 -0.01 14.73 3.13
CA LYS A 121 0.54 14.06 4.32
C LYS A 121 0.16 12.58 4.34
N GLY A 122 1.03 11.77 4.93
CA GLY A 122 0.75 10.36 5.16
C GLY A 122 -0.38 10.13 6.16
N ASN A 123 -1.05 8.97 6.05
CA ASN A 123 -2.28 8.69 6.78
C ASN A 123 -2.11 8.63 8.32
N LEU A 124 -0.87 8.49 8.80
CA LEU A 124 -0.54 8.46 10.22
C LEU A 124 -0.04 9.81 10.75
N ALA A 125 0.23 10.80 9.89
CA ALA A 125 0.82 12.08 10.28
C ALA A 125 0.02 12.78 11.40
N ASN A 126 -1.28 13.01 11.16
CA ASN A 126 -2.16 13.66 12.13
C ASN A 126 -2.25 12.87 13.45
N LYS A 127 -2.26 11.53 13.37
CA LYS A 127 -2.31 10.68 14.57
C LYS A 127 -1.01 10.80 15.38
N ILE A 128 0.13 10.78 14.72
CA ILE A 128 1.45 10.88 15.36
C ILE A 128 1.63 12.25 16.01
N MET A 129 1.28 13.33 15.30
CA MET A 129 1.36 14.69 15.85
C MET A 129 0.38 14.89 17.02
N LYS A 130 -0.83 14.31 16.95
CA LYS A 130 -1.77 14.36 18.08
C LYS A 130 -1.23 13.67 19.34
N ILE A 131 -0.48 12.58 19.18
CA ILE A 131 0.11 11.82 20.30
C ILE A 131 1.39 12.50 20.80
N ASN A 132 2.06 13.30 19.98
CA ASN A 132 3.30 14.00 20.31
C ASN A 132 3.16 15.49 19.98
N PRO A 133 2.50 16.30 20.81
CA PRO A 133 2.17 17.70 20.48
C PRO A 133 3.38 18.61 20.30
N THR A 134 4.52 18.26 20.87
CA THR A 134 5.79 18.99 20.73
C THR A 134 6.58 18.59 19.49
N LEU A 135 6.13 17.56 18.76
CA LEU A 135 6.78 17.10 17.55
C LEU A 135 6.43 18.05 16.41
N ASN A 136 7.44 18.79 15.94
CA ASN A 136 7.33 19.62 14.74
C ASN A 136 7.97 18.86 13.57
N LEU A 137 7.17 18.57 12.54
CA LEU A 137 7.62 17.88 11.34
C LEU A 137 7.39 18.77 10.13
N GLU A 138 8.36 18.81 9.23
CA GLU A 138 8.16 19.45 7.93
C GLU A 138 7.18 18.64 7.06
N LEU A 139 6.64 19.26 6.01
CA LEU A 139 5.71 18.58 5.10
C LEU A 139 6.32 17.30 4.53
N ALA A 140 7.58 17.34 4.07
CA ALA A 140 8.30 16.19 3.55
C ALA A 140 8.35 15.02 4.57
N GLU A 141 8.58 15.33 5.84
CA GLU A 141 8.56 14.33 6.91
C GLU A 141 7.14 13.79 7.15
N GLN A 142 6.12 14.65 7.10
CA GLN A 142 4.73 14.26 7.26
C GLN A 142 4.25 13.34 6.12
N VAL A 143 4.74 13.51 4.89
CA VAL A 143 4.43 12.65 3.72
C VAL A 143 4.94 11.22 3.95
N TRP A 144 6.10 11.06 4.60
CA TRP A 144 6.64 9.74 4.97
C TRP A 144 5.78 8.97 5.97
N LEU A 145 4.93 9.65 6.76
CA LEU A 145 4.16 9.05 7.84
C LEU A 145 2.93 8.26 7.36
N SER A 146 3.18 7.23 6.56
CA SER A 146 2.16 6.32 6.04
C SER A 146 2.41 4.86 6.40
N ASP A 147 1.33 4.09 6.56
CA ASP A 147 1.38 2.73 7.10
C ASP A 147 2.21 1.72 6.27
N PHE A 148 2.43 2.03 4.98
CA PHE A 148 3.20 1.22 4.06
C PHE A 148 4.69 1.60 4.00
N GLN A 149 5.10 2.72 4.60
CA GLN A 149 6.49 3.20 4.56
C GLN A 149 7.40 2.54 5.60
N VAL A 150 6.83 1.75 6.53
CA VAL A 150 7.57 1.13 7.64
C VAL A 150 8.76 0.27 7.24
N SER A 151 8.70 -0.35 6.06
CA SER A 151 9.74 -1.22 5.52
C SER A 151 10.50 -0.57 4.36
N ASN A 152 10.24 0.70 4.05
CA ASN A 152 10.90 1.39 2.95
C ASN A 152 12.33 1.81 3.39
N PRO A 153 13.41 1.32 2.75
CA PRO A 153 14.78 1.70 3.11
C PRO A 153 15.07 3.19 2.91
N ASN A 154 14.37 3.87 2.00
CA ASN A 154 14.55 5.29 1.71
C ASN A 154 13.81 6.20 2.69
N ALA A 155 12.83 5.67 3.43
CA ALA A 155 12.17 6.42 4.49
C ALA A 155 13.13 6.61 5.70
N PRO A 156 13.29 7.84 6.22
CA PRO A 156 14.16 8.12 7.36
C PRO A 156 13.87 7.20 8.54
N LYS A 157 14.94 6.68 9.17
CA LYS A 157 14.84 5.66 10.22
C LYS A 157 13.96 6.11 11.39
N ASN A 158 14.13 7.34 11.86
CA ASN A 158 13.33 7.95 12.92
C ASN A 158 11.83 7.98 12.56
N LEU A 159 11.48 8.29 11.30
CA LEU A 159 10.09 8.32 10.86
C LEU A 159 9.49 6.90 10.76
N ARG A 160 10.28 5.91 10.34
CA ARG A 160 9.86 4.49 10.37
C ARG A 160 9.60 3.99 11.79
N GLU A 161 10.43 4.39 12.75
CA GLU A 161 10.23 4.08 14.17
C GLU A 161 8.98 4.76 14.74
N LEU A 162 8.72 6.02 14.37
CA LEU A 162 7.46 6.70 14.71
C LEU A 162 6.25 5.94 14.18
N ILE A 163 6.27 5.50 12.92
CA ILE A 163 5.22 4.67 12.32
C ILE A 163 5.01 3.37 13.13
N LEU A 164 6.08 2.64 13.45
CA LEU A 164 6.01 1.40 14.24
C LEU A 164 5.35 1.61 15.59
N SER A 165 5.73 2.67 16.31
CA SER A 165 5.19 2.98 17.63
C SER A 165 3.67 3.17 17.64
N THR A 166 3.08 3.61 16.52
CA THR A 166 1.62 3.78 16.40
C THR A 166 0.85 2.46 16.35
N PHE A 167 1.50 1.37 15.96
CA PHE A 167 0.91 0.02 15.94
C PHE A 167 1.06 -0.67 17.29
N GLU A 168 2.18 -0.49 17.98
CA GLU A 168 2.44 -1.08 19.29
C GLU A 168 1.50 -0.56 20.38
N LYS A 169 1.25 0.77 20.42
CA LYS A 169 0.27 1.35 21.34
C LYS A 169 -1.12 0.73 21.18
N LYS A 170 -1.55 0.49 19.93
CA LYS A 170 -2.84 -0.14 19.63
C LYS A 170 -2.94 -1.57 20.15
N LYS A 171 -1.80 -2.29 20.25
CA LYS A 171 -1.76 -3.64 20.80
C LYS A 171 -1.98 -3.61 22.32
N LYS A 172 -1.27 -2.74 23.04
CA LYS A 172 -1.41 -2.57 24.50
C LYS A 172 -2.80 -2.08 24.90
N GLU A 173 -3.39 -1.18 24.12
CA GLU A 173 -4.77 -0.71 24.37
C GLU A 173 -5.79 -1.85 24.25
N LYS A 174 -5.63 -2.76 23.28
CA LYS A 174 -6.52 -3.92 23.15
C LYS A 174 -6.35 -4.89 24.31
N GLU A 175 -5.13 -5.15 24.75
CA GLU A 175 -4.85 -6.06 25.87
C GLU A 175 -5.37 -5.55 27.22
N LYS A 176 -5.72 -4.26 27.35
CA LYS A 176 -6.27 -3.68 28.59
C LYS A 176 -7.78 -3.92 28.80
N TYR A 177 -8.50 -4.31 27.74
CA TYR A 177 -9.96 -4.48 27.75
C TYR A 177 -10.40 -5.94 27.51
N TRP A 178 -9.48 -6.88 27.64
CA TRP A 178 -9.69 -8.34 27.63
C TRP A 178 -8.96 -8.95 28.82
#